data_AF-A0A8K0D2W5-F1
#
_entry.id   AF-A0A8K0D2W5-F1
#
_cell.length_a   1.000
_cell.length_b   1.000
_cell.length_c   1.000
_cell.angle_alpha   90.00
_cell.angle_beta   90.00
_cell.angle_gamma   90.00
#
_symmetry.space_group_name_H-M   'P 1'
#
loop_
_entity.id
_entity.type
_entity.pdbx_description
1 polymer ?
#
loop_
_entity_poly.entity_id
_entity_poly.type
_entity_poly.pdbx_seq_one_letter_code
_entity_poly.pdbx_strand_id
1 'polypeptide(L)'
;MGIARQTVYDICKRVDYKFSIERKNGSGRKANKMPRKKRKALVNDADGKLGVSLRKLGRKYRIDKKYVSNILKQSDVVLKYRKSAPKYSEKQKTEQKYKLR
;
A
#
# COMPACT_ATOMS: atom_id res chain seq x y z
N MET A 1 -18.29 40.88 16.54
CA MET A 1 -17.51 39.64 16.38
C MET A 1 -17.45 38.92 17.72
N GLY A 2 -18.20 37.84 17.91
CA GLY A 2 -18.27 37.09 19.18
C GLY A 2 -17.08 36.14 19.42
N ILE A 3 -15.85 36.60 19.11
CA ILE A 3 -14.64 35.78 19.18
C ILE A 3 -13.83 36.22 20.41
N ALA A 4 -13.43 35.27 21.25
CA ALA A 4 -12.60 35.57 22.42
C ALA A 4 -11.26 36.19 22.03
N ARG A 5 -10.81 37.23 22.75
CA ARG A 5 -9.54 37.93 22.51
C ARG A 5 -8.35 36.96 22.46
N GLN A 6 -8.36 35.94 23.32
CA GLN A 6 -7.32 34.90 23.37
C GLN A 6 -7.13 34.20 22.03
N THR A 7 -8.22 33.87 21.34
CA THR A 7 -8.18 33.20 20.03
C THR A 7 -7.47 34.06 18.98
N VAL A 8 -7.69 35.38 19.04
CA VAL A 8 -7.04 36.34 18.13
C VAL A 8 -5.53 36.38 18.40
N TYR A 9 -5.12 36.49 19.68
CA TYR A 9 -3.71 36.43 20.06
C TYR A 9 -3.04 35.12 19.64
N ASP A 10 -3.69 33.98 19.83
CA ASP A 10 -3.16 32.67 19.45
C ASP A 10 -3.01 32.51 17.93
N ILE A 11 -3.81 33.23 17.14
CA ILE A 11 -3.68 33.27 15.67
C ILE A 11 -2.51 34.17 15.28
N CYS A 12 -2.43 35.40 15.80
CA CYS A 12 -1.31 36.31 15.53
C CYS A 12 0.03 35.65 15.87
N LYS A 13 0.14 35.05 17.06
CA LYS A 13 1.35 34.34 17.49
C LYS A 13 1.70 33.16 16.57
N ARG A 14 0.71 32.48 15.98
CA ARG A 14 0.96 31.40 15.00
C ARG A 14 1.47 31.94 13.67
N VAL A 15 0.95 33.07 13.21
CA VAL A 15 1.43 33.76 12.01
C VAL A 15 2.88 34.19 12.20
N ASP A 16 3.22 34.81 13.34
CA ASP A 16 4.58 35.29 13.60
C ASP A 16 5.61 34.15 13.66
N TYR A 17 5.24 33.00 14.22
CA TYR A 17 6.18 31.86 14.40
C TYR A 17 6.24 30.89 13.22
N LYS A 18 5.16 30.70 12.46
CA LYS A 18 5.04 29.65 11.45
C LYS A 18 4.58 30.15 10.08
N PHE A 19 4.38 31.47 9.92
CA PHE A 19 3.80 32.08 8.73
C PHE A 19 2.50 31.40 8.27
N SER A 20 1.73 30.87 9.23
CA SER A 20 0.50 30.12 8.94
C SER A 20 -0.56 30.36 10.00
N ILE A 21 -1.80 30.52 9.53
CA ILE A 21 -3.01 30.68 10.35
C ILE A 21 -3.59 29.31 10.75
N GLU A 22 -3.16 28.24 10.05
CA GLU A 22 -3.71 26.91 10.22
C GLU A 22 -3.50 26.39 11.64
N ARG A 23 -4.50 25.65 12.14
CA ARG A 23 -4.36 24.96 13.42
C ARG A 23 -3.36 23.82 13.26
N LYS A 24 -2.58 23.56 14.32
CA LYS A 24 -1.73 22.37 14.38
C LYS A 24 -2.63 21.13 14.28
N ASN A 25 -2.22 20.17 13.46
CA ASN A 25 -2.83 18.85 13.46
C ASN A 25 -2.83 18.28 14.89
N GLY A 26 -3.98 17.77 15.34
CA GLY A 26 -4.10 17.18 16.67
C GLY A 26 -3.09 16.04 16.86
N SER A 27 -2.53 15.93 18.06
CA SER A 27 -1.53 14.92 18.43
C SER A 27 -2.10 13.52 18.67
N GLY A 28 -3.37 13.30 18.33
CA GLY A 28 -4.07 12.04 18.57
C GLY A 28 -3.33 10.84 17.96
N ARG A 29 -3.17 9.78 18.74
CA ARG A 29 -2.56 8.53 18.28
C ARG A 29 -3.40 7.94 17.15
N LYS A 30 -2.83 7.85 15.95
CA LYS A 30 -3.50 7.19 14.81
C LYS A 30 -3.80 5.73 15.17
N ALA A 31 -5.07 5.35 15.08
CA ALA A 31 -5.51 3.96 15.29
C ALA A 31 -5.03 3.09 14.12
N ASN A 32 -3.90 2.39 14.33
CA ASN A 32 -3.40 1.44 13.35
C ASN A 32 -4.08 0.09 13.53
N LYS A 33 -4.78 -0.39 12.50
CA LYS A 33 -5.41 -1.73 12.49
C LYS A 33 -4.40 -2.89 12.61
N MET A 34 -3.12 -2.63 12.35
CA MET A 34 -2.06 -3.64 12.40
C MET A 34 -0.76 -3.06 12.99
N PRO A 35 -0.07 -3.81 13.87
CA PRO A 35 1.26 -3.45 14.35
C PRO A 35 2.30 -3.37 13.23
N ARG A 36 3.29 -2.47 13.36
CA ARG A 36 4.36 -2.25 12.37
C ARG A 36 5.13 -3.55 12.04
N LYS A 37 5.38 -4.40 13.04
CA LYS A 37 6.07 -5.70 12.86
C LYS A 37 5.30 -6.62 11.91
N LYS A 38 3.98 -6.77 12.11
CA LYS A 38 3.11 -7.58 11.23
C LYS A 38 3.01 -6.97 9.83
N ARG A 39 3.01 -5.64 9.73
CA ARG A 39 3.03 -4.94 8.43
C ARG A 39 4.29 -5.24 7.62
N LYS A 40 5.46 -5.22 8.27
CA LYS A 40 6.73 -5.62 7.64
C LYS A 40 6.71 -7.08 7.20
N ALA A 41 6.23 -7.99 8.04
CA ALA A 41 6.11 -9.40 7.69
C ALA A 41 5.22 -9.61 6.44
N LEU A 42 4.08 -8.91 6.36
CA LEU A 42 3.19 -8.95 5.20
C LEU A 42 3.87 -8.46 3.92
N VAL A 43 4.64 -7.37 4.02
CA VAL A 43 5.41 -6.82 2.91
C VAL A 43 6.44 -7.83 2.43
N ASN A 44 7.27 -8.36 3.34
CA ASN A 44 8.27 -9.38 3.01
C ASN A 44 7.64 -10.65 2.41
N ASP A 45 6.41 -10.98 2.82
CA ASP A 45 5.68 -12.11 2.28
C ASP A 45 5.19 -11.92 0.84
N ALA A 46 5.05 -10.67 0.39
CA ALA A 46 4.62 -10.32 -0.95
C ALA A 46 5.79 -9.98 -1.87
N ASP A 47 6.89 -9.47 -1.30
CA ASP A 47 8.00 -8.92 -2.06
C ASP A 47 8.74 -9.96 -2.90
N GLY A 48 8.96 -9.62 -4.18
CA GLY A 48 9.62 -10.47 -5.16
C GLY A 48 8.87 -11.76 -5.55
N LYS A 49 7.75 -12.11 -4.89
CA LYS A 49 7.01 -13.35 -5.12
C LYS A 49 6.07 -13.23 -6.32
N LEU A 50 5.97 -14.33 -7.08
CA LEU A 50 5.23 -14.40 -8.32
C LEU A 50 3.79 -14.90 -8.10
N GLY A 51 2.81 -14.11 -8.54
CA GLY A 51 1.39 -14.48 -8.53
C GLY A 51 0.78 -14.57 -7.12
N VAL A 52 1.20 -13.70 -6.19
CA VAL A 52 0.67 -13.73 -4.82
C VAL A 52 -0.79 -13.27 -4.78
N SER A 53 -1.66 -14.13 -4.22
CA SER A 53 -3.07 -13.78 -4.01
C SER A 53 -3.25 -12.89 -2.79
N LEU A 54 -3.76 -11.68 -3.00
CA LEU A 54 -4.12 -10.74 -1.92
C LEU A 54 -5.15 -11.32 -0.96
N ARG A 55 -6.08 -12.16 -1.43
CA ARG A 55 -7.06 -12.84 -0.57
C ARG A 55 -6.37 -13.84 0.36
N LYS A 56 -5.36 -14.57 -0.15
CA LYS A 56 -4.58 -15.54 0.63
C LYS A 56 -3.77 -14.82 1.72
N LEU A 57 -3.13 -13.70 1.37
CA LEU A 57 -2.46 -12.83 2.35
C LEU A 57 -3.44 -12.27 3.39
N GLY A 58 -4.62 -11.82 2.95
CA GLY A 58 -5.67 -11.33 3.86
C GLY A 58 -6.08 -12.38 4.89
N ARG A 59 -6.32 -13.63 4.45
CA ARG A 59 -6.62 -14.75 5.36
C ARG A 59 -5.45 -15.02 6.32
N LYS A 60 -4.20 -15.05 5.83
CA LYS A 60 -3.00 -15.29 6.66
C LYS A 60 -2.84 -14.24 7.77
N TYR A 61 -3.10 -12.98 7.45
CA TYR A 61 -2.93 -11.85 8.37
C TYR A 61 -4.22 -11.38 9.06
N ARG A 62 -5.34 -12.12 8.86
CA ARG A 62 -6.69 -11.80 9.37
C ARG A 62 -7.14 -10.36 9.06
N ILE A 63 -6.93 -9.93 7.82
CA ILE A 63 -7.32 -8.61 7.34
C ILE A 63 -7.99 -8.69 5.97
N ASP A 64 -8.78 -7.66 5.64
CA ASP A 64 -9.46 -7.58 4.36
C ASP A 64 -8.49 -7.38 3.19
N LYS A 65 -8.84 -7.91 2.02
CA LYS A 65 -8.11 -7.79 0.75
C LYS A 65 -7.83 -6.31 0.42
N LYS A 66 -8.78 -5.40 0.63
CA LYS A 66 -8.61 -3.97 0.34
C LYS A 66 -7.51 -3.38 1.23
N TYR A 67 -7.46 -3.78 2.49
CA TYR A 67 -6.44 -3.32 3.42
C TYR A 67 -5.05 -3.85 3.06
N VAL A 68 -4.93 -5.12 2.66
CA VAL A 68 -3.67 -5.68 2.12
C VAL A 68 -3.19 -4.86 0.91
N SER A 69 -4.09 -4.59 -0.05
CA SER A 69 -3.79 -3.81 -1.26
C SER A 69 -3.27 -2.42 -0.91
N ASN A 70 -3.91 -1.72 0.02
CA ASN A 70 -3.48 -0.39 0.46
C ASN A 70 -2.12 -0.42 1.15
N ILE A 71 -1.83 -1.46 1.95
CA ILE A 71 -0.51 -1.62 2.58
C ILE A 71 0.56 -1.80 1.50
N LEU A 72 0.32 -2.69 0.54
CA LEU A 72 1.30 -3.00 -0.51
C LEU A 72 1.55 -1.82 -1.44
N LYS A 73 0.52 -1.03 -1.76
CA LYS A 73 0.66 0.22 -2.55
C LYS A 73 1.45 1.31 -1.83
N GLN A 74 1.36 1.36 -0.50
CA GLN A 74 2.09 2.33 0.33
C GLN A 74 3.51 1.87 0.67
N SER A 75 3.92 0.69 0.22
CA SER A 75 5.26 0.14 0.41
C SER A 75 5.94 -0.01 -0.95
N ASP A 76 7.27 0.05 -0.97
CA ASP A 76 8.09 -0.04 -2.20
C ASP A 76 8.21 -1.47 -2.75
N VAL A 77 7.14 -2.26 -2.67
CA VAL A 77 7.14 -3.68 -2.97
C VAL A 77 6.81 -3.93 -4.44
N VAL A 78 7.63 -4.76 -5.10
CA VAL A 78 7.42 -5.14 -6.49
C VAL A 78 6.59 -6.41 -6.57
N LEU A 79 5.32 -6.29 -6.95
CA LEU A 79 4.44 -7.43 -7.19
C LEU A 79 4.67 -8.00 -8.59
N LYS A 80 5.09 -9.27 -8.66
CA LYS A 80 5.28 -9.98 -9.94
C LYS A 80 4.00 -10.72 -10.31
N TYR A 81 3.43 -10.41 -11.47
CA TYR A 81 2.27 -11.13 -12.01
C TYR A 81 2.72 -12.33 -12.85
N ARG A 82 1.90 -13.39 -12.86
CA ARG A 82 2.08 -14.50 -13.79
C ARG A 82 1.85 -13.98 -15.21
N LYS A 83 2.87 -14.11 -16.08
CA LYS A 83 2.70 -13.89 -17.51
C LYS A 83 2.03 -15.13 -18.12
N SER A 84 1.07 -14.94 -19.00
CA SER A 84 0.54 -16.03 -19.83
C SER A 84 1.63 -16.51 -20.78
N ALA A 85 1.72 -17.83 -21.01
CA ALA A 85 2.58 -18.35 -22.06
C ALA A 85 2.16 -17.76 -23.42
N PRO A 86 3.11 -17.43 -24.31
CA PRO A 86 2.78 -16.99 -25.66
C PRO A 86 2.00 -18.10 -26.39
N LYS A 87 1.04 -17.71 -27.22
CA LYS A 87 0.34 -18.66 -28.08
C LYS A 87 1.28 -19.07 -29.21
N TYR A 88 1.58 -20.37 -29.32
CA TYR A 88 2.39 -20.91 -30.40
C TYR A 88 1.62 -20.90 -31.72
N SER A 89 2.30 -20.54 -32.81
CA SER A 89 1.77 -20.68 -34.17
C SER A 89 1.66 -22.15 -34.56
N GLU A 90 0.86 -22.48 -35.59
CA GLU A 90 0.70 -23.86 -36.04
C GLU A 90 2.02 -24.49 -36.49
N LYS A 91 2.87 -23.70 -37.18
CA LYS A 91 4.23 -24.12 -37.59
C LYS A 91 5.12 -24.48 -36.39
N GLN A 92 5.04 -23.71 -35.31
CA GLN A 92 5.80 -23.99 -34.09
C GLN A 92 5.30 -25.25 -33.38
N LYS A 93 3.99 -25.52 -33.43
CA LYS A 93 3.40 -26.75 -32.87
C LYS A 93 3.81 -28.00 -33.65
N THR A 94 3.85 -27.92 -34.99
CA THR A 94 4.27 -29.05 -35.82
C THR A 94 5.76 -29.37 -35.63
N GLU A 95 6.64 -28.37 -35.67
CA GLU A 95 8.08 -28.55 -35.41
C GLU A 95 8.37 -29.17 -34.03
N GLN A 96 7.66 -28.73 -33.00
CA GLN A 96 7.80 -29.29 -31.65
C GLN A 96 7.37 -30.77 -31.59
N LYS A 97 6.32 -31.15 -32.33
CA LYS A 97 5.83 -32.53 -32.42
C LYS A 97 6.83 -33.45 -33.13
N TYR A 98 7.56 -32.94 -34.13
CA TYR A 98 8.63 -33.69 -34.81
C TYR A 98 9.89 -33.86 -33.95
N LYS A 99 10.26 -32.87 -33.14
CA LYS A 99 11.41 -32.95 -32.21
C LYS A 99 11.21 -33.88 -31.01
N LEU A 100 9.97 -34.25 -30.71
CA LEU A 100 9.59 -35.11 -29.57
C LEU A 100 9.51 -36.60 -29.94
N ARG A 101 9.70 -36.93 -31.23
CA ARG A 101 9.86 -38.29 -31.75
C ARG A 101 11.33 -38.59 -31.96
#